data_AF-A0A348XEA7-F1
#
_entry.id   AF-A0A348XEA7-F1
#
_cell.length_a   1.000
_cell.length_b   1.000
_cell.length_c   1.000
_cell.angle_alpha   90.00
_cell.angle_beta   90.00
_cell.angle_gamma   90.00
#
_symmetry.space_group_name_H-M   'P 1'
#
loop_
_entity.id
_entity.type
_entity.pdbx_description
1 polymer ?
#
loop_
_entity_poly.entity_id
_entity_poly.type
_entity_poly.pdbx_seq_one_letter_code
_entity_poly.pdbx_strand_id
1 'polypeptide(L)'
;EVLENAEVDRLSVDEQLAMDGEYAGHGNAVAGLLVGDGELLGMVPDARLLGIQVLNGEGAGTAFSLAMGIVEAVERGADIINMSLGTYTDSPVLREAVAYALEAGVLLVGAAGNDQAAQPLYPARYDGVLSVTAVDAAEDHVSFANTGEIDLAAPGYGVVSAWDEGLVYLNGTSIAASLVTGALAVMMSGDREASAAREEILAYSDDVGRPGEDDQFGQGILNMERALIGDEPGMHDLAIGGITSEAGLQVTVQNRGTEPVVRGKVLIESEAGEQRETIVWLAAGESVGVTVSPVPEGGLVSAQATLDAQDERPKNDNRQLVLERIDGQ
;
A
#
# COMPACT_ATOMS: atom_id res chain seq x y z
N GLU A 1 -19.65 -3.27 -19.12
CA GLU A 1 -20.10 -2.00 -18.52
C GLU A 1 -18.94 -1.30 -17.82
N VAL A 2 -18.37 -1.81 -16.71
CA VAL A 2 -17.26 -1.12 -16.01
C VAL A 2 -16.01 -0.84 -16.88
N LEU A 3 -15.69 -1.73 -17.83
CA LEU A 3 -14.52 -1.56 -18.72
C LEU A 3 -14.93 -1.17 -20.16
N GLU A 4 -16.15 -0.67 -20.36
CA GLU A 4 -16.72 -0.53 -21.71
C GLU A 4 -15.96 0.49 -22.57
N ASN A 5 -15.46 1.57 -21.98
CA ASN A 5 -14.73 2.61 -22.68
C ASN A 5 -13.21 2.55 -22.47
N ALA A 6 -12.73 1.64 -21.62
CA ALA A 6 -11.31 1.50 -21.32
C ALA A 6 -10.56 0.89 -22.51
N GLU A 7 -9.37 1.39 -22.82
CA GLU A 7 -8.49 0.79 -23.82
C GLU A 7 -7.81 -0.46 -23.24
N VAL A 8 -8.40 -1.62 -23.46
CA VAL A 8 -7.90 -2.91 -22.92
C VAL A 8 -7.46 -3.85 -24.05
N ASP A 9 -6.16 -4.10 -24.14
CA ASP A 9 -5.59 -5.12 -25.02
C ASP A 9 -5.42 -6.44 -24.26
N ARG A 10 -6.14 -7.49 -24.66
CA ARG A 10 -6.08 -8.80 -24.00
C ARG A 10 -5.28 -9.81 -24.80
N LEU A 11 -4.43 -10.59 -24.12
CA LEU A 11 -3.74 -11.75 -24.69
C LEU A 11 -3.64 -12.89 -23.67
N SER A 12 -3.46 -14.10 -24.16
CA SER A 12 -3.11 -15.27 -23.34
C SER A 12 -1.74 -15.81 -23.76
N VAL A 13 -0.88 -16.05 -22.78
CA VAL A 13 0.46 -16.62 -23.02
C VAL A 13 0.42 -18.14 -23.25
N ASP A 14 -0.72 -18.77 -23.01
CA ASP A 14 -0.94 -20.20 -23.24
C ASP A 14 -2.39 -20.46 -23.65
N GLU A 15 -2.58 -20.89 -24.90
CA GLU A 15 -3.90 -21.19 -25.49
C GLU A 15 -4.67 -22.31 -24.73
N GLN A 16 -4.01 -23.05 -23.84
CA GLN A 16 -4.63 -24.10 -23.02
C GLN A 16 -5.22 -23.59 -21.70
N LEU A 17 -5.03 -22.32 -21.35
CA LEU A 17 -5.62 -21.73 -20.14
C LEU A 17 -7.14 -21.55 -20.32
N ALA A 18 -7.91 -22.52 -19.82
CA ALA A 18 -9.36 -22.44 -19.78
C ALA A 18 -9.80 -21.31 -18.84
N MET A 19 -10.81 -20.52 -19.23
CA MET A 19 -11.31 -19.38 -18.46
C MET A 19 -12.52 -19.67 -17.58
N ASP A 20 -13.14 -20.82 -17.76
CA ASP A 20 -14.25 -21.21 -16.90
C ASP A 20 -13.70 -21.61 -15.53
N GLY A 21 -14.16 -20.94 -14.47
CA GLY A 21 -13.80 -21.27 -13.08
C GLY A 21 -14.15 -20.18 -12.08
N GLU A 22 -13.98 -20.47 -10.79
CA GLU A 22 -14.36 -19.59 -9.67
C GLU A 22 -13.62 -18.24 -9.66
N TYR A 23 -12.41 -18.19 -10.21
CA TYR A 23 -11.52 -17.02 -10.19
C TYR A 23 -11.47 -16.26 -11.52
N ALA A 24 -12.33 -16.60 -12.50
CA ALA A 24 -12.36 -15.97 -13.81
C ALA A 24 -12.50 -14.44 -13.75
N GLY A 25 -13.30 -13.94 -12.78
CA GLY A 25 -13.53 -12.51 -12.58
C GLY A 25 -12.38 -11.73 -11.91
N HIS A 26 -11.34 -12.41 -11.38
CA HIS A 26 -10.28 -11.75 -10.60
C HIS A 26 -9.51 -10.69 -11.41
N GLY A 27 -9.14 -11.03 -12.65
CA GLY A 27 -8.47 -10.08 -13.54
C GLY A 27 -9.34 -8.87 -13.90
N ASN A 28 -10.66 -9.08 -14.04
CA ASN A 28 -11.62 -7.99 -14.28
C ASN A 28 -11.76 -7.08 -13.06
N ALA A 29 -11.70 -7.64 -11.84
CA ALA A 29 -11.70 -6.85 -10.62
C ALA A 29 -10.46 -5.95 -10.49
N VAL A 30 -9.28 -6.48 -10.79
CA VAL A 30 -8.05 -5.68 -10.80
C VAL A 30 -8.14 -4.59 -11.87
N ALA A 31 -8.57 -4.95 -13.09
CA ALA A 31 -8.76 -3.99 -14.17
C ALA A 31 -9.76 -2.88 -13.83
N GLY A 32 -10.86 -3.22 -13.14
CA GLY A 32 -11.88 -2.25 -12.74
C GLY A 32 -11.35 -1.17 -11.78
N LEU A 33 -10.47 -1.54 -10.84
CA LEU A 33 -9.85 -0.58 -9.92
C LEU A 33 -8.85 0.35 -10.62
N LEU A 34 -8.26 -0.10 -11.72
CA LEU A 34 -7.30 0.70 -12.48
C LEU A 34 -7.99 1.58 -13.51
N VAL A 35 -8.74 0.98 -14.45
CA VAL A 35 -9.23 1.66 -15.65
C VAL A 35 -10.76 1.64 -15.77
N GLY A 36 -11.48 1.35 -14.68
CA GLY A 36 -12.94 1.40 -14.67
C GLY A 36 -13.46 2.77 -15.14
N ASP A 37 -14.38 2.76 -16.09
CA ASP A 37 -15.08 3.95 -16.58
C ASP A 37 -16.58 3.62 -16.66
N GLY A 38 -17.35 4.12 -15.69
CA GLY A 38 -18.78 3.81 -15.55
C GLY A 38 -19.24 3.82 -14.09
N GLU A 39 -19.98 2.79 -13.68
CA GLU A 39 -20.49 2.66 -12.30
C GLU A 39 -19.37 2.52 -11.25
N LEU A 40 -18.18 2.10 -11.67
CA LEU A 40 -16.95 2.14 -10.90
C LEU A 40 -15.92 2.95 -11.67
N LEU A 41 -15.47 4.05 -11.09
CA LEU A 41 -14.35 4.83 -11.60
C LEU A 41 -13.04 4.25 -11.06
N GLY A 42 -12.17 3.82 -11.97
CA GLY A 42 -10.81 3.41 -11.66
C GLY A 42 -9.91 4.60 -11.34
N MET A 43 -8.70 4.30 -10.84
CA MET A 43 -7.72 5.34 -10.49
C MET A 43 -7.16 6.09 -11.71
N VAL A 44 -7.07 5.40 -12.85
CA VAL A 44 -6.49 5.90 -14.11
C VAL A 44 -7.36 5.48 -15.30
N PRO A 45 -8.60 5.99 -15.42
CA PRO A 45 -9.57 5.55 -16.42
C PRO A 45 -9.10 5.72 -17.88
N ASP A 46 -8.25 6.71 -18.14
CA ASP A 46 -7.71 7.00 -19.47
C ASP A 46 -6.41 6.22 -19.78
N ALA A 47 -5.90 5.40 -18.86
CA ALA A 47 -4.71 4.60 -19.12
C ALA A 47 -5.01 3.42 -20.04
N ARG A 48 -4.03 3.07 -20.88
CA ARG A 48 -4.07 1.83 -21.67
C ARG A 48 -3.71 0.64 -20.79
N LEU A 49 -4.60 -0.36 -20.73
CA LEU A 49 -4.40 -1.58 -19.95
C LEU A 49 -4.00 -2.75 -20.86
N LEU A 50 -2.89 -3.41 -20.53
CA LEU A 50 -2.50 -4.69 -21.13
C LEU A 50 -2.96 -5.85 -20.25
N GLY A 51 -4.03 -6.53 -20.63
CA GLY A 51 -4.55 -7.71 -19.96
C GLY A 51 -3.83 -8.99 -20.40
N ILE A 52 -2.77 -9.38 -19.69
CA ILE A 52 -1.99 -10.58 -20.00
C ILE A 52 -2.40 -11.75 -19.09
N GLN A 53 -3.07 -12.72 -19.66
CA GLN A 53 -3.53 -13.91 -18.95
C GLN A 53 -2.39 -14.90 -18.77
N VAL A 54 -2.09 -15.21 -17.50
CA VAL A 54 -1.05 -16.17 -17.08
C VAL A 54 -1.59 -17.27 -16.14
N LEU A 55 -2.85 -17.15 -15.73
CA LEU A 55 -3.60 -18.09 -14.89
C LEU A 55 -4.81 -18.61 -15.66
N ASN A 56 -5.34 -19.78 -15.27
CA ASN A 56 -6.62 -20.29 -15.74
C ASN A 56 -7.79 -19.78 -14.86
N GLY A 57 -9.03 -20.18 -15.18
CA GLY A 57 -10.25 -19.78 -14.46
C GLY A 57 -10.32 -20.25 -13.01
N GLU A 58 -9.47 -21.20 -12.60
CA GLU A 58 -9.31 -21.64 -11.21
C GLU A 58 -8.20 -20.87 -10.47
N GLY A 59 -7.63 -19.82 -11.08
CA GLY A 59 -6.53 -19.03 -10.52
C GLY A 59 -5.18 -19.76 -10.53
N ALA A 60 -5.06 -20.87 -11.27
CA ALA A 60 -3.84 -21.66 -11.33
C ALA A 60 -3.00 -21.33 -12.58
N GLY A 61 -1.68 -21.24 -12.38
CA GLY A 61 -0.70 -21.04 -13.45
C GLY A 61 0.66 -21.58 -13.07
N THR A 62 1.69 -21.22 -13.82
CA THR A 62 3.06 -21.67 -13.56
C THR A 62 4.01 -20.48 -13.46
N ALA A 63 5.13 -20.64 -12.76
CA ALA A 63 6.18 -19.62 -12.76
C ALA A 63 6.68 -19.31 -14.18
N PHE A 64 6.60 -20.27 -15.11
CA PHE A 64 6.94 -20.07 -16.51
C PHE A 64 5.91 -19.21 -17.26
N SER A 65 4.61 -19.46 -17.09
CA SER A 65 3.57 -18.61 -17.70
C SER A 65 3.62 -17.18 -17.17
N LEU A 66 3.89 -17.01 -15.87
CA LEU A 66 4.12 -15.68 -15.29
C LEU A 66 5.36 -15.00 -15.87
N ALA A 67 6.49 -15.71 -15.97
CA ALA A 67 7.71 -15.16 -16.55
C ALA A 67 7.51 -14.72 -18.02
N MET A 68 6.79 -15.51 -18.82
CA MET A 68 6.41 -15.12 -20.19
C MET A 68 5.52 -13.89 -20.20
N GLY A 69 4.56 -13.80 -19.28
CA GLY A 69 3.67 -12.64 -19.19
C GLY A 69 4.40 -11.35 -18.84
N ILE A 70 5.40 -11.41 -17.95
CA ILE A 70 6.26 -10.26 -17.62
C ILE A 70 7.03 -9.81 -18.86
N VAL A 71 7.68 -10.73 -19.58
CA VAL A 71 8.42 -10.40 -20.81
C VAL A 71 7.48 -9.79 -21.86
N GLU A 72 6.32 -10.39 -22.09
CA GLU A 72 5.33 -9.89 -23.06
C GLU A 72 4.80 -8.49 -22.70
N ALA A 73 4.63 -8.17 -21.42
CA ALA A 73 4.26 -6.83 -20.98
C ALA A 73 5.34 -5.79 -21.33
N VAL A 74 6.61 -6.11 -21.04
CA VAL A 74 7.76 -5.24 -21.35
C VAL A 74 7.88 -5.01 -22.86
N GLU A 75 7.81 -6.08 -23.67
CA GLU A 75 7.90 -5.99 -25.14
C GLU A 75 6.77 -5.15 -25.76
N ARG A 76 5.63 -5.06 -25.08
CA ARG A 76 4.48 -4.24 -25.49
C ARG A 76 4.53 -2.81 -24.95
N GLY A 77 5.58 -2.46 -24.21
CA GLY A 77 5.79 -1.13 -23.66
C GLY A 77 4.96 -0.82 -22.43
N ALA A 78 4.76 -1.80 -21.54
CA ALA A 78 4.17 -1.53 -20.23
C ALA A 78 5.11 -0.65 -19.39
N ASP A 79 4.58 0.43 -18.79
CA ASP A 79 5.31 1.27 -17.84
C ASP A 79 5.29 0.69 -16.41
N ILE A 80 4.20 0.00 -16.06
CA ILE A 80 3.97 -0.63 -14.76
C ILE A 80 3.35 -2.02 -14.97
N ILE A 81 3.83 -3.03 -14.26
CA ILE A 81 3.27 -4.39 -14.25
C ILE A 81 2.73 -4.71 -12.85
N ASN A 82 1.41 -4.88 -12.76
CA ASN A 82 0.73 -5.35 -11.56
C ASN A 82 0.61 -6.88 -11.55
N MET A 83 1.17 -7.51 -10.52
CA MET A 83 1.18 -8.95 -10.31
C MET A 83 0.40 -9.30 -9.04
N SER A 84 -0.92 -9.26 -9.15
CA SER A 84 -1.88 -9.64 -8.09
C SER A 84 -2.02 -11.17 -7.95
N LEU A 85 -0.89 -11.87 -7.91
CA LEU A 85 -0.75 -13.33 -7.85
C LEU A 85 0.64 -13.68 -7.32
N GLY A 86 0.87 -14.93 -6.92
CA GLY A 86 2.21 -15.35 -6.57
C GLY A 86 2.35 -16.79 -6.09
N THR A 87 3.56 -17.13 -5.66
CA THR A 87 3.93 -18.45 -5.12
C THR A 87 4.96 -18.32 -4.01
N TYR A 88 4.99 -19.26 -3.06
CA TYR A 88 6.02 -19.33 -2.03
C TYR A 88 7.37 -19.88 -2.53
N THR A 89 7.39 -20.49 -3.73
CA THR A 89 8.59 -21.11 -4.25
C THR A 89 9.29 -20.20 -5.26
N ASP A 90 10.50 -19.82 -4.91
CA ASP A 90 11.40 -19.10 -5.81
C ASP A 90 11.66 -19.91 -7.10
N SER A 91 11.75 -19.20 -8.22
CA SER A 91 11.95 -19.78 -9.54
C SER A 91 13.01 -18.98 -10.31
N PRO A 92 14.13 -19.60 -10.75
CA PRO A 92 15.14 -18.90 -11.52
C PRO A 92 14.59 -18.22 -12.78
N VAL A 93 13.67 -18.87 -13.51
CA VAL A 93 13.08 -18.26 -14.73
C VAL A 93 12.23 -17.04 -14.41
N LEU A 94 11.52 -17.05 -13.27
CA LEU A 94 10.73 -15.90 -12.85
C LEU A 94 11.63 -14.75 -12.41
N ARG A 95 12.70 -15.05 -11.67
CA ARG A 95 13.67 -14.04 -11.24
C ARG A 95 14.37 -13.35 -12.41
N GLU A 96 14.76 -14.09 -13.44
CA GLU A 96 15.35 -13.51 -14.66
C GLU A 96 14.34 -12.63 -15.42
N ALA A 97 13.06 -13.01 -15.47
CA ALA A 97 12.03 -12.18 -16.11
C ALA A 97 11.77 -10.88 -15.32
N VAL A 98 11.78 -10.95 -13.98
CA VAL A 98 11.71 -9.76 -13.11
C VAL A 98 12.91 -8.85 -13.34
N ALA A 99 14.13 -9.41 -13.34
CA ALA A 99 15.35 -8.65 -13.61
C ALA A 99 15.32 -7.98 -14.99
N TYR A 100 14.82 -8.68 -16.02
CA TYR A 100 14.62 -8.13 -17.36
C TYR A 100 13.70 -6.91 -17.36
N ALA A 101 12.55 -6.99 -16.69
CA ALA A 101 11.61 -5.87 -16.62
C ALA A 101 12.19 -4.66 -15.85
N LEU A 102 12.92 -4.92 -14.75
CA LEU A 102 13.61 -3.87 -14.00
C LEU A 102 14.71 -3.19 -14.83
N GLU A 103 15.49 -3.95 -15.61
CA GLU A 103 16.51 -3.39 -16.51
C GLU A 103 15.90 -2.55 -17.63
N ALA A 104 14.67 -2.88 -18.05
CA ALA A 104 13.88 -2.08 -18.98
C ALA A 104 13.25 -0.82 -18.36
N GLY A 105 13.41 -0.60 -17.05
CA GLY A 105 12.86 0.56 -16.34
C GLY A 105 11.37 0.46 -16.00
N VAL A 106 10.80 -0.75 -16.06
CA VAL A 106 9.39 -0.99 -15.76
C VAL A 106 9.18 -1.15 -14.25
N LEU A 107 8.19 -0.46 -13.70
CA LEU A 107 7.82 -0.63 -12.29
C LEU A 107 7.06 -1.95 -12.10
N LEU A 108 7.42 -2.68 -11.04
CA LEU A 108 6.80 -3.96 -10.72
C LEU A 108 6.09 -3.85 -9.37
N VAL A 109 4.83 -4.24 -9.32
CA VAL A 109 4.02 -4.26 -8.08
C VAL A 109 3.50 -5.67 -7.86
N GLY A 110 3.71 -6.22 -6.66
CA GLY A 110 3.32 -7.58 -6.31
C GLY A 110 2.48 -7.65 -5.05
N ALA A 111 1.47 -8.51 -5.04
CA ALA A 111 0.68 -8.78 -3.85
C ALA A 111 1.46 -9.64 -2.84
N ALA A 112 1.48 -9.25 -1.57
CA ALA A 112 2.21 -9.96 -0.53
C ALA A 112 1.66 -11.38 -0.26
N GLY A 113 0.36 -11.61 -0.48
CA GLY A 113 -0.32 -12.88 -0.24
C GLY A 113 -1.31 -12.83 0.92
N ASN A 114 -2.14 -13.88 1.05
CA ASN A 114 -3.33 -13.88 1.91
C ASN A 114 -3.40 -15.12 2.84
N ASP A 115 -2.25 -15.68 3.22
CA ASP A 115 -2.18 -16.94 3.98
C ASP A 115 -1.71 -16.76 5.43
N GLN A 116 -1.68 -15.52 5.95
CA GLN A 116 -1.14 -15.20 7.28
C GLN A 116 0.33 -15.60 7.46
N ALA A 117 1.08 -15.65 6.35
CA ALA A 117 2.47 -16.06 6.37
C ALA A 117 3.37 -14.88 6.73
N ALA A 118 4.43 -15.14 7.51
CA ALA A 118 5.49 -14.18 7.81
C ALA A 118 6.52 -14.04 6.67
N GLN A 119 6.04 -14.13 5.43
CA GLN A 119 6.82 -13.84 4.22
C GLN A 119 5.88 -13.50 3.06
N PRO A 120 6.27 -12.55 2.18
CA PRO A 120 5.55 -12.30 0.94
C PRO A 120 5.70 -13.45 -0.07
N LEU A 121 4.80 -13.48 -1.05
CA LEU A 121 4.89 -14.35 -2.23
C LEU A 121 5.95 -13.83 -3.21
N TYR A 122 6.51 -14.73 -4.02
CA TYR A 122 7.17 -14.34 -5.27
C TYR A 122 6.11 -14.08 -6.36
N PRO A 123 6.23 -13.01 -7.16
CA PRO A 123 7.41 -12.16 -7.31
C PRO A 123 7.51 -10.95 -6.35
N ALA A 124 6.49 -10.67 -5.52
CA ALA A 124 6.50 -9.52 -4.60
C ALA A 124 7.75 -9.47 -3.70
N ARG A 125 8.29 -10.64 -3.35
CA ARG A 125 9.50 -10.78 -2.53
C ARG A 125 10.83 -10.50 -3.27
N TYR A 126 10.85 -10.39 -4.59
CA TYR A 126 12.10 -10.10 -5.30
C TYR A 126 12.50 -8.63 -5.13
N ASP A 127 13.78 -8.38 -4.90
CA ASP A 127 14.35 -7.03 -4.89
C ASP A 127 13.93 -6.24 -6.14
N GLY A 128 13.40 -5.04 -5.93
CA GLY A 128 12.91 -4.15 -6.98
C GLY A 128 11.42 -4.32 -7.33
N VAL A 129 10.74 -5.36 -6.84
CA VAL A 129 9.28 -5.47 -6.90
C VAL A 129 8.70 -4.84 -5.64
N LEU A 130 7.74 -3.93 -5.79
CA LEU A 130 7.00 -3.37 -4.66
C LEU A 130 6.07 -4.41 -4.05
N SER A 131 6.40 -4.88 -2.85
CA SER A 131 5.63 -5.82 -2.05
C SER A 131 4.53 -5.09 -1.29
N VAL A 132 3.25 -5.37 -1.63
CA VAL A 132 2.10 -4.65 -1.10
C VAL A 132 1.24 -5.53 -0.19
N THR A 133 1.06 -5.11 1.05
CA THR A 133 0.14 -5.73 2.02
C THR A 133 -1.24 -5.04 2.03
N ALA A 134 -2.18 -5.55 2.84
CA ALA A 134 -3.54 -5.02 2.92
C ALA A 134 -3.89 -4.47 4.31
N VAL A 135 -4.61 -3.36 4.33
CA VAL A 135 -5.29 -2.79 5.51
C VAL A 135 -6.79 -2.66 5.28
N ASP A 136 -7.55 -2.52 6.36
CA ASP A 136 -8.96 -2.16 6.31
C ASP A 136 -9.22 -0.66 6.44
N ALA A 137 -10.49 -0.27 6.54
CA ALA A 137 -10.90 1.12 6.64
C ALA A 137 -10.57 1.78 7.99
N ALA A 138 -10.18 0.99 9.00
CA ALA A 138 -9.68 1.46 10.28
C ALA A 138 -8.15 1.60 10.29
N GLU A 139 -7.49 1.40 9.14
CA GLU A 139 -6.02 1.42 8.99
C GLU A 139 -5.33 0.25 9.71
N ASP A 140 -6.09 -0.76 10.14
CA ASP A 140 -5.56 -1.97 10.76
C ASP A 140 -5.08 -2.97 9.71
N HIS A 141 -3.95 -3.63 9.98
CA HIS A 141 -3.48 -4.75 9.16
C HIS A 141 -4.50 -5.88 9.20
N VAL A 142 -4.89 -6.38 8.02
CA VAL A 142 -5.92 -7.43 7.95
C VAL A 142 -5.33 -8.80 8.20
N SER A 143 -5.97 -9.56 9.10
CA SER A 143 -5.45 -10.84 9.58
C SER A 143 -5.07 -11.87 8.52
N PHE A 144 -5.63 -11.84 7.31
CA PHE A 144 -5.23 -12.76 6.24
C PHE A 144 -3.93 -12.36 5.54
N ALA A 145 -3.57 -11.08 5.55
CA ALA A 145 -2.47 -10.57 4.74
C ALA A 145 -1.13 -11.09 5.27
N ASN A 146 -0.22 -11.39 4.34
CA ASN A 146 1.13 -11.79 4.70
C ASN A 146 1.92 -10.59 5.24
N THR A 147 2.94 -10.89 6.04
CA THR A 147 3.91 -9.95 6.63
C THR A 147 5.33 -10.34 6.21
N GLY A 148 6.35 -9.59 6.67
CA GLY A 148 7.76 -9.85 6.39
C GLY A 148 8.41 -8.71 5.59
N GLU A 149 8.99 -9.03 4.44
CA GLU A 149 9.63 -8.04 3.55
C GLU A 149 8.54 -7.28 2.75
N ILE A 150 7.88 -6.31 3.40
CA ILE A 150 6.81 -5.48 2.85
C ILE A 150 7.36 -4.09 2.53
N ASP A 151 7.02 -3.53 1.36
CA ASP A 151 7.40 -2.15 1.02
C ASP A 151 6.37 -1.13 1.53
N LEU A 152 5.08 -1.43 1.37
CA LEU A 152 3.98 -0.58 1.85
C LEU A 152 2.65 -1.33 1.99
N ALA A 153 1.72 -0.71 2.70
CA ALA A 153 0.33 -1.14 2.81
C ALA A 153 -0.61 -0.29 1.95
N ALA A 154 -1.72 -0.87 1.52
CA ALA A 154 -2.83 -0.13 0.90
C ALA A 154 -4.19 -0.77 1.23
N PRO A 155 -5.31 -0.06 1.03
CA PRO A 155 -6.64 -0.62 1.29
C PRO A 155 -6.87 -1.92 0.51
N GLY A 156 -7.20 -2.99 1.22
CA GLY A 156 -7.40 -4.31 0.64
C GLY A 156 -8.55 -5.10 1.27
N TYR A 157 -9.39 -4.46 2.10
CA TYR A 157 -10.54 -5.09 2.73
C TYR A 157 -11.81 -4.27 2.52
N GLY A 158 -12.88 -4.93 2.07
CA GLY A 158 -14.15 -4.28 1.79
C GLY A 158 -14.08 -3.28 0.63
N VAL A 159 -13.20 -3.51 -0.34
CA VAL A 159 -13.04 -2.62 -1.51
C VAL A 159 -14.04 -3.01 -2.58
N VAL A 160 -14.78 -2.05 -3.11
CA VAL A 160 -15.75 -2.30 -4.19
C VAL A 160 -15.00 -2.39 -5.51
N SER A 161 -15.23 -3.47 -6.27
CA SER A 161 -14.75 -3.57 -7.64
C SER A 161 -15.73 -4.32 -8.56
N ALA A 162 -15.43 -4.32 -9.85
CA ALA A 162 -16.12 -5.13 -10.85
C ALA A 162 -15.87 -6.63 -10.64
N TRP A 163 -16.89 -7.42 -10.90
CA TRP A 163 -16.79 -8.86 -11.12
C TRP A 163 -17.56 -9.23 -12.39
N ASP A 164 -17.64 -10.52 -12.72
CA ASP A 164 -18.29 -11.00 -13.95
C ASP A 164 -19.74 -10.51 -14.10
N GLU A 165 -20.47 -10.37 -12.99
CA GLU A 165 -21.83 -9.82 -12.97
C GLU A 165 -21.97 -8.68 -11.95
N GLY A 166 -21.48 -7.49 -12.30
CA GLY A 166 -21.71 -6.26 -11.54
C GLY A 166 -20.61 -5.94 -10.51
N LEU A 167 -20.98 -5.17 -9.48
CA LEU A 167 -20.05 -4.73 -8.44
C LEU A 167 -20.13 -5.62 -7.19
N VAL A 168 -18.97 -5.95 -6.63
CA VAL A 168 -18.84 -6.76 -5.41
C VAL A 168 -17.81 -6.16 -4.45
N TYR A 169 -17.92 -6.50 -3.17
CA TYR A 169 -16.88 -6.22 -2.18
C TYR A 169 -15.80 -7.30 -2.23
N LEU A 170 -14.54 -6.90 -2.32
CA LEU A 170 -13.38 -7.78 -2.40
C LEU A 170 -12.42 -7.53 -1.26
N ASN A 171 -11.73 -8.62 -0.91
CA ASN A 171 -10.69 -8.66 0.11
C ASN A 171 -9.44 -9.32 -0.49
N GLY A 172 -8.27 -8.73 -0.30
CA GLY A 172 -6.99 -9.33 -0.67
C GLY A 172 -5.88 -8.33 -0.86
N THR A 173 -4.64 -8.78 -0.65
CA THR A 173 -3.43 -8.03 -1.05
C THR A 173 -3.35 -7.80 -2.57
N SER A 174 -4.06 -8.62 -3.35
CA SER A 174 -4.28 -8.43 -4.79
C SER A 174 -5.00 -7.12 -5.12
N ILE A 175 -5.91 -6.68 -4.25
CA ILE A 175 -6.66 -5.44 -4.37
C ILE A 175 -5.76 -4.26 -3.96
N ALA A 176 -5.08 -4.39 -2.82
CA ALA A 176 -4.13 -3.38 -2.36
C ALA A 176 -3.03 -3.08 -3.39
N ALA A 177 -2.44 -4.13 -3.99
CA ALA A 177 -1.44 -4.00 -5.07
C ALA A 177 -1.99 -3.22 -6.29
N SER A 178 -3.26 -3.42 -6.64
CA SER A 178 -3.86 -2.68 -7.75
C SER A 178 -4.03 -1.19 -7.45
N LEU A 179 -4.31 -0.82 -6.19
CA LEU A 179 -4.39 0.58 -5.79
C LEU A 179 -3.01 1.25 -5.78
N VAL A 180 -1.97 0.54 -5.36
CA VAL A 180 -0.57 1.03 -5.47
C VAL A 180 -0.16 1.19 -6.93
N THR A 181 -0.55 0.26 -7.80
CA THR A 181 -0.32 0.38 -9.25
C THR A 181 -1.00 1.62 -9.82
N GLY A 182 -2.27 1.84 -9.47
CA GLY A 182 -3.01 3.04 -9.90
C GLY A 182 -2.38 4.32 -9.37
N ALA A 183 -1.92 4.32 -8.12
CA ALA A 183 -1.19 5.43 -7.51
C ALA A 183 0.09 5.79 -8.27
N LEU A 184 0.92 4.80 -8.61
CA LEU A 184 2.12 5.00 -9.43
C LEU A 184 1.77 5.57 -10.80
N ALA A 185 0.72 5.06 -11.45
CA ALA A 185 0.26 5.55 -12.74
C ALA A 185 -0.22 7.02 -12.66
N VAL A 186 -0.95 7.40 -11.60
CA VAL A 186 -1.35 8.79 -11.35
C VAL A 186 -0.11 9.69 -11.22
N MET A 187 0.87 9.27 -10.42
CA MET A 187 2.12 10.02 -10.23
C MET A 187 2.86 10.23 -11.56
N MET A 188 3.00 9.17 -12.34
CA MET A 188 3.67 9.22 -13.65
C MET A 188 2.91 10.05 -14.68
N SER A 189 1.57 10.06 -14.64
CA SER A 189 0.75 10.94 -15.49
C SER A 189 0.96 12.43 -15.20
N GLY A 190 1.45 12.75 -13.99
CA GLY A 190 1.83 14.09 -13.55
C GLY A 190 3.31 14.42 -13.79
N ASP A 191 3.91 13.85 -14.84
CA ASP A 191 5.30 14.05 -15.27
C ASP A 191 6.40 13.55 -14.29
N ARG A 192 6.06 12.70 -13.31
CA ARG A 192 7.09 12.02 -12.50
C ARG A 192 7.70 10.85 -13.26
N GLU A 193 9.03 10.79 -13.27
CA GLU A 193 9.76 9.59 -13.70
C GLU A 193 9.40 8.40 -12.80
N ALA A 194 9.42 7.19 -13.36
CA ALA A 194 9.02 5.96 -12.66
C ALA A 194 9.74 5.76 -11.31
N SER A 195 11.05 6.01 -11.26
CA SER A 195 11.82 5.90 -10.01
C SER A 195 11.40 6.94 -8.97
N ALA A 196 11.12 8.17 -9.39
CA ALA A 196 10.65 9.23 -8.50
C ALA A 196 9.25 8.91 -7.97
N ALA A 197 8.33 8.44 -8.83
CA ALA A 197 7.00 8.00 -8.40
C ALA A 197 7.07 6.89 -7.33
N ARG A 198 7.96 5.91 -7.50
CA ARG A 198 8.22 4.85 -6.49
C ARG A 198 8.75 5.44 -5.19
N GLU A 199 9.79 6.27 -5.26
CA GLU A 199 10.42 6.87 -4.08
C GLU A 199 9.45 7.77 -3.30
N GLU A 200 8.66 8.58 -4.01
CA GLU A 200 7.67 9.49 -3.42
C GLU A 200 6.54 8.71 -2.73
N ILE A 201 5.96 7.69 -3.37
CA ILE A 201 4.91 6.89 -2.71
C ILE A 201 5.41 6.25 -1.41
N LEU A 202 6.64 5.74 -1.39
CA LEU A 202 7.22 5.15 -0.18
C LEU A 202 7.50 6.22 0.88
N ALA A 203 8.15 7.32 0.51
CA ALA A 203 8.55 8.38 1.44
C ALA A 203 7.37 9.13 2.06
N TYR A 204 6.25 9.22 1.33
CA TYR A 204 5.03 9.93 1.76
C TYR A 204 3.93 9.00 2.24
N SER A 205 4.25 7.72 2.51
CA SER A 205 3.35 6.80 3.19
C SER A 205 3.11 7.21 4.65
N ASP A 206 1.90 6.94 5.13
CA ASP A 206 1.47 7.20 6.48
C ASP A 206 1.95 6.08 7.39
N ASP A 207 2.96 6.38 8.21
CA ASP A 207 3.53 5.43 9.14
C ASP A 207 2.50 5.11 10.23
N VAL A 208 2.32 3.81 10.47
CA VAL A 208 1.34 3.20 11.38
C VAL A 208 1.98 1.94 11.98
N GLY A 209 1.43 1.41 13.07
CA GLY A 209 2.05 0.26 13.73
C GLY A 209 3.32 0.67 14.47
N ARG A 210 4.44 -0.04 14.25
CA ARG A 210 5.70 0.28 14.92
C ARG A 210 6.34 1.49 14.24
N PRO A 211 6.98 2.42 14.98
CA PRO A 211 7.57 3.60 14.36
C PRO A 211 8.65 3.25 13.33
N GLY A 212 8.49 3.79 12.13
CA GLY A 212 9.37 3.57 10.98
C GLY A 212 9.05 2.26 10.25
N GLU A 213 9.94 1.86 9.35
CA GLU A 213 9.73 0.66 8.53
C GLU A 213 9.55 -0.61 9.38
N ASP A 214 8.48 -1.35 9.12
CA ASP A 214 8.17 -2.59 9.84
C ASP A 214 7.65 -3.72 8.94
N ASP A 215 7.62 -4.94 9.49
CA ASP A 215 7.25 -6.14 8.74
C ASP A 215 5.74 -6.27 8.43
N GLN A 216 4.88 -5.41 8.98
CA GLN A 216 3.45 -5.44 8.74
C GLN A 216 3.05 -4.44 7.67
N PHE A 217 3.58 -3.21 7.75
CA PHE A 217 3.15 -2.07 6.94
C PHE A 217 4.25 -1.56 6.00
N GLY A 218 5.48 -2.07 6.08
CA GLY A 218 6.61 -1.51 5.32
C GLY A 218 6.83 -0.06 5.73
N GLN A 219 6.87 0.86 4.76
CA GLN A 219 6.97 2.31 5.01
C GLN A 219 5.66 2.95 5.52
N GLY A 220 4.57 2.19 5.62
CA GLY A 220 3.27 2.65 6.06
C GLY A 220 2.17 2.49 5.00
N ILE A 221 1.06 3.18 5.20
CA ILE A 221 -0.11 3.12 4.32
C ILE A 221 0.01 4.16 3.21
N LEU A 222 -0.27 3.75 1.97
CA LEU A 222 -0.36 4.63 0.80
C LEU A 222 -1.19 5.88 1.08
N ASN A 223 -0.59 7.06 0.97
CA ASN A 223 -1.28 8.35 1.05
C ASN A 223 -1.05 9.18 -0.23
N MET A 224 -2.04 9.14 -1.12
CA MET A 224 -1.96 9.84 -2.40
C MET A 224 -1.93 11.36 -2.28
N GLU A 225 -2.60 11.93 -1.28
CA GLU A 225 -2.54 13.39 -1.07
C GLU A 225 -1.11 13.80 -0.79
N ARG A 226 -0.45 13.14 0.18
CA ARG A 226 0.93 13.45 0.57
C ARG A 226 1.92 13.17 -0.56
N ALA A 227 1.76 12.07 -1.29
CA ALA A 227 2.64 11.77 -2.42
C ALA A 227 2.56 12.86 -3.51
N LEU A 228 1.37 13.36 -3.83
CA LEU A 228 1.17 14.36 -4.88
C LEU A 228 1.72 15.76 -4.55
N ILE A 229 1.80 16.11 -3.27
CA ILE A 229 2.25 17.42 -2.78
C ILE A 229 3.60 17.36 -2.06
N GLY A 230 4.28 16.21 -2.10
CA GLY A 230 5.48 15.96 -1.30
C GLY A 230 6.67 16.86 -1.64
N ASP A 231 6.70 17.45 -2.82
CA ASP A 231 7.69 18.42 -3.27
C ASP A 231 7.33 19.87 -2.92
N GLU A 232 6.12 20.14 -2.43
CA GLU A 232 5.70 21.47 -2.00
C GLU A 232 6.38 21.83 -0.66
N PRO A 233 7.23 22.86 -0.61
CA PRO A 233 7.91 23.26 0.63
C PRO A 233 6.94 23.93 1.61
N GLY A 234 7.35 24.02 2.87
CA GLY A 234 6.63 24.79 3.89
C GLY A 234 5.57 24.05 4.69
N MET A 235 5.34 22.76 4.46
CA MET A 235 4.34 22.02 5.24
C MET A 235 4.92 21.48 6.55
N HIS A 236 4.25 21.79 7.65
CA HIS A 236 4.58 21.28 8.97
C HIS A 236 3.42 20.41 9.49
N ASP A 237 3.66 19.12 9.69
CA ASP A 237 2.60 18.19 10.12
C ASP A 237 3.17 17.15 11.08
N LEU A 238 2.80 17.24 12.35
CA LEU A 238 3.14 16.25 13.36
C LEU A 238 1.92 15.38 13.60
N ALA A 239 1.98 14.15 13.13
CA ALA A 239 0.87 13.21 13.14
C ALA A 239 1.06 12.09 14.16
N ILE A 240 -0.04 11.64 14.75
CA ILE A 240 -0.09 10.35 15.44
C ILE A 240 -0.33 9.26 14.40
N GLY A 241 0.61 8.35 14.26
CA GLY A 241 0.54 7.21 13.35
C GLY A 241 -0.19 6.00 13.93
N GLY A 242 -0.24 5.87 15.25
CA GLY A 242 -0.93 4.76 15.90
C GLY A 242 -0.45 4.54 17.32
N ILE A 243 -1.05 3.54 17.96
CA ILE A 243 -0.65 3.06 19.28
C ILE A 243 -0.40 1.56 19.17
N THR A 244 0.80 1.11 19.52
CA THR A 244 1.19 -0.31 19.44
C THR A 244 1.67 -0.82 20.80
N SER A 245 1.46 -2.11 21.06
CA SER A 245 1.94 -2.80 22.26
C SER A 245 3.04 -3.84 21.96
N GLU A 246 3.40 -4.04 20.69
CA GLU A 246 4.30 -5.12 20.25
C GLU A 246 5.74 -4.99 20.79
N ALA A 247 6.18 -3.77 21.08
CA ALA A 247 7.50 -3.46 21.66
C ALA A 247 7.37 -2.63 22.94
N GLY A 248 6.37 -2.96 23.75
CA GLY A 248 5.89 -2.10 24.83
C GLY A 248 4.90 -1.08 24.28
N LEU A 249 4.09 -0.49 25.18
CA LEU A 249 3.06 0.45 24.78
C LEU A 249 3.68 1.77 24.31
N GLN A 250 3.54 2.05 23.03
CA GLN A 250 4.13 3.22 22.37
C GLN A 250 3.13 3.92 21.46
N VAL A 251 3.28 5.23 21.35
CA VAL A 251 2.59 6.07 20.38
C VAL A 251 3.56 6.36 19.24
N THR A 252 3.21 5.98 18.02
CA THR A 252 3.97 6.34 16.81
C THR A 252 3.65 7.78 16.43
N VAL A 253 4.68 8.59 16.25
CA VAL A 253 4.57 10.00 15.87
C VAL A 253 5.42 10.24 14.63
N GLN A 254 4.80 10.70 13.55
CA GLN A 254 5.45 10.93 12.27
C GLN A 254 5.41 12.42 11.91
N ASN A 255 6.50 12.94 11.34
CA ASN A 255 6.45 14.19 10.61
C ASN A 255 5.92 13.93 9.19
N ARG A 256 4.64 14.20 8.97
CA ARG A 256 3.96 13.99 7.69
C ARG A 256 4.12 15.17 6.70
N GLY A 257 4.82 16.23 7.12
CA GLY A 257 5.06 17.43 6.32
C GLY A 257 6.33 17.35 5.46
N THR A 258 6.70 18.49 4.88
CA THR A 258 7.90 18.66 4.02
C THR A 258 9.01 19.46 4.69
N GLU A 259 8.72 20.05 5.85
CA GLU A 259 9.69 20.77 6.66
C GLU A 259 9.98 20.03 7.98
N PRO A 260 11.17 20.22 8.58
CA PRO A 260 11.44 19.70 9.91
C PRO A 260 10.47 20.26 10.96
N VAL A 261 10.03 19.39 11.87
CA VAL A 261 9.27 19.79 13.06
C VAL A 261 10.24 20.12 14.19
N VAL A 262 10.06 21.28 14.82
CA VAL A 262 10.86 21.75 15.96
C VAL A 262 9.95 21.98 17.16
N ARG A 263 10.26 21.34 18.29
CA ARG A 263 9.49 21.44 19.55
C ARG A 263 8.00 21.08 19.40
N GLY A 264 7.72 20.05 18.61
CA GLY A 264 6.40 19.45 18.55
C GLY A 264 5.98 18.89 19.92
N LYS A 265 4.70 18.98 20.26
CA LYS A 265 4.19 18.52 21.57
C LYS A 265 3.26 17.35 21.37
N VAL A 266 3.45 16.32 22.18
CA VAL A 266 2.60 15.13 22.22
C VAL A 266 1.98 15.03 23.60
N LEU A 267 0.65 14.95 23.66
CA LEU A 267 -0.12 14.66 24.86
C LEU A 267 -0.65 13.24 24.74
N ILE A 268 -0.39 12.42 25.76
CA ILE A 268 -0.89 11.05 25.88
C ILE A 268 -1.77 11.01 27.12
N GLU A 269 -2.99 10.50 26.98
CA GLU A 269 -3.95 10.36 28.07
C GLU A 269 -4.31 8.88 28.23
N SER A 270 -4.29 8.40 29.46
CA SER A 270 -4.69 7.04 29.82
C SER A 270 -5.34 7.01 31.20
N GLU A 271 -5.87 5.86 31.61
CA GLU A 271 -6.35 5.68 32.99
C GLU A 271 -5.25 5.87 34.04
N ALA A 272 -3.98 5.72 33.66
CA ALA A 272 -2.83 5.91 34.55
C ALA A 272 -2.41 7.39 34.68
N GLY A 273 -2.98 8.29 33.88
CA GLY A 273 -2.76 9.74 33.93
C GLY A 273 -2.41 10.37 32.58
N GLU A 274 -2.08 11.65 32.62
CA GLU A 274 -1.58 12.43 31.46
C GLU A 274 -0.04 12.38 31.40
N GLN A 275 0.50 12.14 30.21
CA GLN A 275 1.91 12.26 29.88
C GLN A 275 2.09 13.31 28.76
N ARG A 276 3.09 14.20 28.91
CA ARG A 276 3.40 15.26 27.96
C ARG A 276 4.83 15.14 27.51
N GLU A 277 5.03 15.05 26.20
CA GLU A 277 6.34 14.89 25.59
C GLU A 277 6.61 16.02 24.59
N THR A 278 7.89 16.35 24.41
CA THR A 278 8.32 17.35 23.43
C THR A 278 9.28 16.70 22.44
N ILE A 279 8.86 16.62 21.18
CA ILE A 279 9.68 16.23 20.05
C ILE A 279 10.55 17.42 19.67
N VAL A 280 11.81 17.42 20.11
CA VAL A 280 12.73 18.56 19.94
C VAL A 280 13.00 18.84 18.47
N TRP A 281 13.21 17.80 17.68
CA TRP A 281 13.49 17.84 16.25
C TRP A 281 12.99 16.54 15.62
N LEU A 282 12.35 16.62 14.45
CA LEU A 282 11.96 15.47 13.64
C LEU A 282 12.05 15.88 12.16
N ALA A 283 12.86 15.19 11.36
CA ALA A 283 13.00 15.49 9.93
C ALA A 283 11.70 15.19 9.17
N ALA A 284 11.52 15.76 7.98
CA ALA A 284 10.37 15.43 7.12
C ALA A 284 10.36 13.92 6.80
N GLY A 285 9.20 13.28 6.94
CA GLY A 285 9.01 11.83 6.75
C GLY A 285 9.48 10.95 7.91
N GLU A 286 10.23 11.49 8.89
CA GLU A 286 10.76 10.71 10.01
C GLU A 286 9.67 10.38 11.04
N SER A 287 9.79 9.20 11.65
CA SER A 287 8.92 8.73 12.73
C SER A 287 9.70 8.44 14.01
N VAL A 288 9.01 8.60 15.14
CA VAL A 288 9.53 8.31 16.47
C VAL A 288 8.47 7.64 17.34
N GLY A 289 8.89 6.67 18.15
CA GLY A 289 8.06 6.06 19.19
C GLY A 289 8.13 6.82 20.50
N VAL A 290 6.98 7.22 21.02
CA VAL A 290 6.85 7.79 22.36
C VAL A 290 6.32 6.72 23.31
N THR A 291 7.15 6.26 24.23
CA THR A 291 6.75 5.26 25.22
C THR A 291 5.69 5.81 26.17
N VAL A 292 4.59 5.07 26.33
CA VAL A 292 3.54 5.39 27.30
C VAL A 292 3.98 4.93 28.69
N SER A 293 4.11 5.86 29.62
CA SER A 293 4.56 5.59 30.99
C SER A 293 3.88 6.53 32.00
N PRO A 294 3.27 5.99 33.08
CA PRO A 294 3.14 4.57 33.41
C PRO A 294 2.21 3.82 32.44
N VAL A 295 2.50 2.53 32.19
CA VAL A 295 1.62 1.66 31.39
C VAL A 295 0.34 1.41 32.19
N PRO A 296 -0.85 1.71 31.63
CA PRO A 296 -2.11 1.49 32.32
C PRO A 296 -2.41 -0.01 32.49
N GLU A 297 -3.09 -0.38 33.58
CA GLU A 297 -3.52 -1.78 33.82
C GLU A 297 -4.66 -2.23 32.89
N GLY A 298 -5.24 -1.28 32.13
CA GLY A 298 -6.28 -1.47 31.13
C GLY A 298 -6.86 -0.14 30.69
N GLY A 299 -7.89 -0.19 29.83
CA GLY A 299 -8.63 0.99 29.41
C GLY A 299 -8.09 1.64 28.14
N LEU A 300 -8.59 2.85 27.86
CA LEU A 300 -8.28 3.59 26.64
C LEU A 300 -6.96 4.37 26.78
N VAL A 301 -6.22 4.45 25.69
CA VAL A 301 -5.08 5.36 25.54
C VAL A 301 -5.35 6.24 24.34
N SER A 302 -5.27 7.56 24.51
CA SER A 302 -5.39 8.51 23.41
C SER A 302 -4.12 9.34 23.30
N ALA A 303 -3.81 9.77 22.08
CA ALA A 303 -2.68 10.64 21.82
C ALA A 303 -3.08 11.81 20.91
N GLN A 304 -2.47 12.95 21.17
CA GLN A 304 -2.66 14.17 20.41
C GLN A 304 -1.29 14.80 20.14
N ALA A 305 -1.05 15.16 18.89
CA ALA A 305 0.11 15.93 18.48
C ALA A 305 -0.30 17.39 18.19
N THR A 306 0.54 18.34 18.60
CA THR A 306 0.34 19.77 18.38
C THR A 306 1.66 20.44 18.01
N LEU A 307 1.59 21.43 17.11
CA LEU A 307 2.71 22.27 16.70
C LEU A 307 2.60 23.66 17.34
N ASP A 308 3.75 24.27 17.63
CA ASP A 308 3.81 25.68 18.08
C ASP A 308 3.73 26.67 16.90
N ALA A 309 3.97 26.20 15.68
CA ALA A 309 3.84 26.96 14.43
C ALA A 309 2.47 26.68 13.78
N GLN A 310 1.85 27.70 13.20
CA GLN A 310 0.65 27.58 12.36
C GLN A 310 1.07 27.39 10.90
N ASP A 311 0.50 26.40 10.21
CA ASP A 311 0.69 26.16 8.78
C ASP A 311 -0.50 26.72 7.95
N GLU A 312 -0.31 26.87 6.64
CA GLU A 312 -1.31 27.25 5.64
C GLU A 312 -2.46 26.23 5.52
N ARG A 313 -2.32 25.02 6.11
CA ARG A 313 -3.37 23.99 6.23
C ARG A 313 -3.72 23.69 7.71
N PRO A 314 -4.64 24.45 8.35
CA PRO A 314 -4.95 24.35 9.78
C PRO A 314 -5.56 23.01 10.25
N LYS A 315 -5.96 22.13 9.32
CA LYS A 315 -6.43 20.77 9.65
C LYS A 315 -5.29 19.86 10.11
N ASN A 316 -4.05 20.21 9.78
CA ASN A 316 -2.84 19.44 10.07
C ASN A 316 -2.25 19.82 11.44
N ASP A 317 -2.61 21.00 11.97
CA ASP A 317 -2.14 21.54 13.24
C ASP A 317 -2.64 20.75 14.48
N ASN A 318 -3.62 19.88 14.30
CA ASN A 318 -4.31 19.17 15.37
C ASN A 318 -4.81 17.80 14.89
N ARG A 319 -3.91 16.82 14.82
CA ARG A 319 -4.29 15.42 14.60
C ARG A 319 -4.57 14.76 15.96
N GLN A 320 -5.85 14.48 16.21
CA GLN A 320 -6.29 13.72 17.37
C GLN A 320 -6.63 12.31 16.90
N LEU A 321 -5.89 11.32 17.38
CA LEU A 321 -6.23 9.92 17.20
C LEU A 321 -6.74 9.41 18.55
N VAL A 322 -7.98 8.94 18.56
CA VAL A 322 -8.55 8.20 19.69
C VAL A 322 -8.71 6.78 19.20
N LEU A 323 -7.83 5.87 19.61
CA LEU A 323 -7.97 4.44 19.29
C LEU A 323 -7.89 3.55 20.53
N GLU A 324 -8.44 2.37 20.34
CA GLU A 324 -9.20 1.58 21.28
C GLU A 324 -8.42 0.87 22.40
N ARG A 325 -9.19 0.67 23.47
CA ARG A 325 -9.11 -0.27 24.59
C ARG A 325 -7.95 -1.28 24.51
N ILE A 326 -6.99 -1.10 25.41
CA ILE A 326 -6.07 -2.18 25.79
C ILE A 326 -6.90 -3.14 26.64
N ASP A 327 -7.36 -4.23 26.05
CA ASP A 327 -7.82 -5.37 26.83
C ASP A 327 -6.62 -5.99 27.54
N GLY A 328 -6.70 -6.04 28.86
CA GLY A 328 -5.71 -6.73 29.67
C GLY A 328 -5.70 -8.22 29.33
N GLN A 329 -4.56 -8.67 28.79
CA GLN A 329 -4.12 -10.03 28.42
C GLN A 329 -4.12 -10.37 26.93
#